data_AF-A0A819MA95-F1
#
_entry.id   AF-A0A819MA95-F1
#
_cell.length_a   1.000
_cell.length_b   1.000
_cell.length_c   1.000
_cell.angle_alpha   90.00
_cell.angle_beta   90.00
_cell.angle_gamma   90.00
#
_symmetry.space_group_name_H-M   'P 1'
#
loop_
_entity.id
_entity.type
_entity.pdbx_description
1 polymer ?
#
loop_
_entity_poly.entity_id
_entity_poly.type
_entity_poly.pdbx_seq_one_letter_code
_entity_poly.pdbx_strand_id
1 'polypeptide(L)'
;MKQAATDNCQSIAFPAVGCGLARCDIGLVAQTMVREVNRQLAKYPLSVIFVIKPERLDIYDEFLKEIRLLQEPKQTPSIENISTTIGQGTIEIEKGNITLQKVAKEVLLSKEGHFCI
;
A
#
# COMPACT_ATOMS: atom_id res chain seq x y z
N MET A 1 8.36 -6.82 4.17
CA MET A 1 9.37 -6.47 3.14
C MET A 1 10.57 -7.38 3.20
N LYS A 2 11.34 -7.42 4.30
CA LYS A 2 12.47 -8.37 4.44
C LYS A 2 12.12 -9.83 4.09
N GLN A 3 11.00 -10.34 4.63
CA GLN A 3 10.56 -11.71 4.34
C GLN A 3 10.24 -11.90 2.85
N ALA A 4 9.41 -11.05 2.26
CA ALA A 4 9.11 -11.09 0.83
C ALA A 4 10.37 -11.00 -0.06
N ALA A 5 11.35 -10.16 0.30
CA ALA A 5 12.63 -10.11 -0.41
C ALA A 5 13.44 -11.41 -0.25
N THR A 6 13.40 -12.05 0.93
CA THR A 6 14.02 -13.37 1.17
C THR A 6 13.34 -14.47 0.34
N ASP A 7 12.03 -14.35 0.16
CA ASP A 7 11.21 -15.28 -0.61
C ASP A 7 11.27 -15.00 -2.12
N ASN A 8 12.09 -14.02 -2.56
CA ASN A 8 12.22 -13.55 -3.94
C ASN A 8 10.90 -13.05 -4.57
N CYS A 9 9.96 -12.57 -3.75
CA CYS A 9 8.74 -11.96 -4.26
C CYS A 9 9.06 -10.68 -5.04
N GLN A 10 8.28 -10.42 -6.09
CA GLN A 10 8.40 -9.20 -6.90
C GLN A 10 7.52 -8.07 -6.33
N SER A 11 6.43 -8.44 -5.65
CA SER A 11 5.44 -7.49 -5.15
C SER A 11 4.89 -7.87 -3.78
N ILE A 12 4.35 -6.89 -3.05
CA ILE A 12 3.63 -7.08 -1.79
C ILE A 12 2.38 -6.20 -1.79
N ALA A 13 1.24 -6.78 -1.41
CA ALA A 13 0.01 -6.03 -1.17
C ALA A 13 -0.27 -5.88 0.33
N PHE A 14 -0.65 -4.68 0.76
CA PHE A 14 -1.07 -4.38 2.13
C PHE A 14 -2.49 -3.81 2.15
N PRO A 15 -3.32 -4.20 3.13
CA PRO A 15 -4.48 -3.37 3.48
C PRO A 15 -4.01 -2.09 4.18
N ALA A 16 -4.88 -1.08 4.27
CA ALA A 16 -4.67 0.03 5.21
C ALA A 16 -4.81 -0.46 6.67
N VAL A 17 -3.70 -0.97 7.22
CA VAL A 17 -3.61 -1.47 8.59
C VAL A 17 -3.75 -0.31 9.58
N GLY A 18 -4.65 -0.43 10.56
CA GLY A 18 -4.84 0.57 11.62
C GLY A 18 -6.02 1.53 11.41
N CYS A 19 -6.53 1.66 10.18
CA CYS A 19 -7.69 2.51 9.86
C CYS A 19 -9.07 1.82 10.05
N GLY A 20 -9.06 0.62 10.64
CA GLY A 20 -10.25 -0.18 10.97
C GLY A 20 -10.66 -0.01 12.44
N LEU A 21 -10.81 -1.13 13.15
CA LEU A 21 -11.27 -1.16 14.55
C LEU A 21 -10.34 -0.45 15.54
N ALA A 22 -9.06 -0.26 15.18
CA ALA A 22 -8.06 0.39 16.02
C ALA A 22 -8.25 1.90 16.18
N ARG A 23 -9.17 2.53 15.42
CA ARG A 23 -9.50 3.97 15.46
C ARG A 23 -8.27 4.90 15.44
N CYS A 24 -7.19 4.47 14.79
CA CYS A 24 -6.03 5.33 14.62
C CYS A 24 -6.37 6.47 13.66
N ASP A 25 -5.70 7.61 13.85
CA ASP A 25 -5.82 8.74 12.92
C ASP A 25 -5.38 8.31 11.51
N ILE A 26 -6.27 8.47 10.53
CA ILE A 26 -6.08 7.96 9.17
C ILE A 26 -4.88 8.66 8.52
N GLY A 27 -4.72 9.96 8.73
CA GLY A 27 -3.60 10.73 8.19
C GLY A 27 -2.27 10.26 8.77
N LEU A 28 -2.21 10.05 10.09
CA LEU A 28 -1.01 9.52 10.74
C LEU A 28 -0.66 8.11 10.25
N VAL A 29 -1.65 7.23 10.05
CA VAL A 29 -1.43 5.89 9.50
C VAL A 29 -0.90 5.97 8.07
N ALA A 30 -1.57 6.73 7.20
CA ALA A 30 -1.17 6.90 5.80
C ALA A 30 0.26 7.42 5.71
N GLN A 31 0.57 8.50 6.42
CA GLN A 31 1.90 9.10 6.45
C GLN A 31 2.95 8.11 6.95
N THR A 32 2.67 7.42 8.05
CA THR A 32 3.62 6.48 8.65
C THR A 32 3.91 5.31 7.71
N MET A 33 2.86 4.72 7.12
CA MET A 33 3.01 3.59 6.20
C MET A 33 3.76 4.01 4.94
N VAL A 34 3.33 5.07 4.27
CA VAL A 34 3.95 5.55 3.01
C VAL A 34 5.43 5.91 3.23
N ARG A 35 5.75 6.61 4.33
CA ARG A 35 7.13 6.94 4.68
C ARG A 35 7.99 5.71 4.96
N GLU A 36 7.45 4.72 5.66
CA GLU A 36 8.17 3.49 5.95
C GLU A 36 8.42 2.67 4.69
N VAL A 37 7.42 2.56 3.79
CA VAL A 37 7.59 1.90 2.50
C VAL A 37 8.68 2.58 1.69
N ASN A 38 8.64 3.92 1.53
CA ASN A 38 9.67 4.68 0.84
C ASN A 38 11.08 4.36 1.39
N ARG A 39 11.24 4.37 2.72
CA ARG A 39 12.52 4.04 3.37
C ARG A 39 13.00 2.61 3.06
N GLN A 40 12.08 1.65 2.97
CA GLN A 40 12.41 0.25 2.71
C GLN A 40 12.70 -0.01 1.22
N LEU A 41 12.09 0.74 0.30
CA LEU A 41 12.36 0.64 -1.15
C LEU A 41 13.76 1.11 -1.54
N ALA A 42 14.46 1.86 -0.68
CA ALA A 42 15.88 2.12 -0.82
C ALA A 42 16.76 0.86 -0.61
N LYS A 43 16.21 -0.19 0.03
CA LYS A 43 16.92 -1.42 0.41
C LYS A 43 16.43 -2.66 -0.32
N TYR A 44 15.16 -2.68 -0.73
CA TYR A 44 14.53 -3.83 -1.35
C TYR A 44 13.82 -3.38 -2.64
N PRO A 45 14.21 -3.92 -3.80
CA PRO A 45 13.57 -3.59 -5.09
C PRO A 45 12.25 -4.35 -5.23
N LEU A 46 11.20 -3.85 -4.56
CA LEU A 46 9.88 -4.48 -4.53
C LEU A 46 8.81 -3.52 -5.04
N SER A 47 7.76 -4.05 -5.66
CA SER A 47 6.51 -3.31 -5.87
C SER A 47 5.62 -3.43 -4.63
N VAL A 48 5.04 -2.32 -4.18
CA VAL A 48 4.19 -2.27 -2.99
C VAL A 48 2.84 -1.69 -3.34
N ILE A 49 1.77 -2.44 -3.07
CA ILE A 49 0.41 -2.08 -3.43
C ILE A 49 -0.40 -1.89 -2.15
N PHE A 50 -0.95 -0.70 -1.94
CA PHE A 50 -1.95 -0.47 -0.90
C PHE A 50 -3.35 -0.74 -1.44
N VAL A 51 -3.99 -1.78 -0.93
CA VAL A 51 -5.35 -2.18 -1.31
C VAL A 51 -6.34 -1.62 -0.29
N ILE A 52 -7.11 -0.62 -0.71
CA ILE A 52 -8.09 0.07 0.11
C ILE A 52 -9.49 -0.40 -0.26
N LYS A 53 -10.31 -0.73 0.76
CA LYS A 53 -11.70 -1.11 0.54
C LYS A 53 -12.45 -0.03 -0.24
N PRO A 54 -13.24 -0.35 -1.28
CA PRO A 54 -13.92 0.63 -2.13
C PRO A 54 -14.82 1.61 -1.34
N GLU A 55 -15.37 1.16 -0.22
CA GLU A 55 -16.28 1.95 0.62
C GLU A 55 -15.55 2.95 1.53
N ARG A 56 -14.22 2.86 1.62
CA ARG A 56 -13.37 3.69 2.50
C ARG A 56 -12.57 4.71 1.68
N LEU A 57 -13.30 5.63 1.04
CA LEU A 57 -12.72 6.73 0.27
C LEU A 57 -11.88 7.67 1.14
N ASP A 58 -12.27 7.85 2.40
CA ASP A 58 -11.53 8.61 3.42
C ASP A 58 -10.08 8.12 3.58
N ILE A 59 -9.88 6.80 3.62
CA ILE A 59 -8.55 6.19 3.70
C ILE A 59 -7.83 6.33 2.37
N TYR A 60 -8.53 6.06 1.25
CA TYR A 60 -7.94 6.12 -0.08
C TYR A 60 -7.34 7.50 -0.35
N ASP A 61 -8.09 8.56 -0.05
CA ASP A 61 -7.69 9.94 -0.30
C ASP A 61 -6.45 10.35 0.52
N GLU A 62 -6.33 9.91 1.78
CA GLU A 62 -5.14 10.22 2.58
C GLU A 62 -3.89 9.46 2.11
N PHE A 63 -4.01 8.17 1.77
CA PHE A 63 -2.88 7.45 1.19
C PHE A 63 -2.48 8.06 -0.17
N LEU A 64 -3.46 8.47 -0.98
CA LEU A 64 -3.23 9.12 -2.26
C LEU A 64 -2.46 10.43 -2.09
N LYS A 65 -2.87 11.24 -1.10
CA LYS A 65 -2.20 12.49 -0.75
C LYS A 65 -0.76 12.26 -0.34
N GLU A 66 -0.50 11.31 0.56
CA GLU A 66 0.86 10.99 1.02
C GLU A 66 1.75 10.44 -0.10
N ILE A 67 1.23 9.59 -1.00
CA ILE A 67 1.97 9.10 -2.17
C ILE A 67 2.31 10.25 -3.13
N ARG A 68 1.38 11.19 -3.35
CA ARG A 68 1.63 12.38 -4.18
C ARG A 68 2.70 13.30 -3.58
N LEU A 69 2.78 13.39 -2.25
CA LEU A 69 3.85 14.17 -1.58
C LEU A 69 5.25 13.57 -1.81
N LEU A 70 5.35 12.27 -2.12
CA LEU A 70 6.61 11.64 -2.48
C LEU A 70 7.01 11.85 -3.94
N GLN A 71 6.07 12.22 -4.81
CA GLN A 71 6.36 12.60 -6.18
C GLN A 71 6.98 14.00 -6.15
N GLU A 72 8.24 14.16 -6.56
CA GLU A 72 8.79 15.49 -6.84
C GLU A 72 7.86 16.24 -7.82
N PRO A 73 7.78 17.59 -7.79
CA PRO A 73 6.79 18.37 -8.53
C PRO A 73 7.06 18.34 -10.04
N LYS A 74 6.79 17.20 -10.69
CA LYS A 74 6.87 16.95 -12.12
C LYS A 74 5.90 15.85 -12.51
N GLN A 75 4.59 16.13 -12.50
CA GLN A 75 3.65 15.78 -13.57
C GLN A 75 2.18 15.97 -13.16
N THR A 76 1.39 16.35 -14.17
CA THR A 76 -0.05 16.61 -14.17
C THR A 76 -0.89 15.40 -13.73
N PRO A 77 -2.07 15.64 -13.11
CA PRO A 77 -2.92 14.58 -12.57
C PRO A 77 -3.63 13.81 -13.71
N SER A 78 -3.15 12.61 -14.03
CA SER A 78 -3.94 11.62 -14.76
C SER A 78 -4.72 10.75 -13.77
N ILE A 79 -6.02 10.58 -14.04
CA ILE A 79 -7.05 10.16 -13.06
C ILE A 79 -7.11 8.64 -12.82
N GLU A 80 -6.35 7.81 -13.53
CA GLU A 80 -6.47 6.36 -13.40
C GLU A 80 -5.13 5.72 -12.99
N ASN A 81 -5.13 5.11 -11.80
CA ASN A 81 -4.05 4.36 -11.14
C ASN A 81 -2.78 5.19 -10.86
N ILE A 82 -2.66 5.68 -9.61
CA ILE A 82 -1.44 6.35 -9.15
C ILE A 82 -0.43 5.28 -8.71
N SER A 83 0.49 4.95 -9.61
CA SER A 83 1.74 4.26 -9.32
C SER A 83 2.89 5.28 -9.30
N THR A 84 3.86 5.10 -8.42
CA THR A 84 5.06 5.92 -8.40
C THR A 84 6.30 5.07 -8.16
N THR A 85 7.35 5.31 -8.93
CA THR A 85 8.65 4.66 -8.76
C THR A 85 9.46 5.42 -7.72
N ILE A 86 9.88 4.73 -6.66
CA ILE A 86 10.63 5.30 -5.55
C ILE A 86 11.84 4.40 -5.28
N GLY A 87 13.04 4.97 -5.41
CA GLY A 87 14.28 4.22 -5.20
C GLY A 87 14.43 3.09 -6.20
N GLN A 88 14.43 1.84 -5.72
CA GLN A 88 14.56 0.64 -6.55
C GLN A 88 13.23 -0.11 -6.79
N GLY A 89 12.10 0.45 -6.35
CA GLY A 89 10.80 -0.21 -6.44
C GLY A 89 9.65 0.76 -6.72
N THR A 90 8.41 0.31 -6.56
CA THR A 90 7.21 1.09 -6.84
C THR A 90 6.24 1.09 -5.65
N ILE A 91 5.47 2.18 -5.51
CA ILE A 91 4.32 2.27 -4.61
C ILE A 91 3.08 2.53 -5.44
N GLU A 92 2.04 1.75 -5.22
CA GLU A 92 0.76 1.83 -5.91
C GLU A 92 -0.38 1.83 -4.90
N ILE A 93 -1.51 2.44 -5.26
CA ILE A 93 -2.73 2.40 -4.47
C ILE A 93 -3.91 1.98 -5.33
N GLU A 94 -4.61 0.94 -4.88
CA GLU A 94 -5.76 0.37 -5.56
C GLU A 94 -6.99 0.39 -4.66
N LYS A 95 -8.16 0.54 -5.28
CA LYS A 95 -9.44 0.26 -4.63
C LYS A 95 -9.77 -1.21 -4.85
N GLY A 96 -9.92 -1.97 -3.79
CA GLY A 96 -10.19 -3.39 -3.89
C GLY A 96 -10.48 -4.04 -2.54
N ASN A 97 -11.11 -5.22 -2.59
CA ASN A 97 -11.18 -6.08 -1.44
C ASN A 97 -10.03 -7.09 -1.50
N ILE A 98 -9.00 -6.86 -0.68
CA ILE A 98 -7.81 -7.72 -0.60
C ILE A 98 -8.16 -9.19 -0.25
N THR A 99 -9.31 -9.45 0.38
CA THR A 99 -9.75 -10.82 0.71
C THR A 99 -10.40 -11.55 -0.47
N LEU A 100 -10.81 -10.83 -1.52
CA LEU A 100 -11.44 -11.37 -2.72
C LEU A 100 -10.50 -11.38 -3.93
N GLN A 101 -9.41 -10.62 -3.88
CA GLN A 101 -8.38 -10.67 -4.90
C GLN A 101 -7.66 -12.03 -4.86
N LYS A 102 -7.77 -12.82 -5.93
CA LYS A 102 -6.86 -13.93 -6.22
C LYS A 102 -5.50 -13.33 -6.60
N VAL A 103 -4.76 -12.85 -5.61
CA VAL A 103 -3.35 -12.50 -5.83
C VAL A 103 -2.64 -13.83 -6.10
N ALA A 104 -1.93 -13.92 -7.23
CA ALA A 104 -1.11 -15.08 -7.55
C ALA A 104 -0.04 -15.23 -6.45
N LYS A 105 -0.34 -16.05 -5.43
CA LYS A 105 0.50 -16.47 -4.30
C LYS A 105 1.85 -15.71 -4.13
N GLU A 106 1.82 -14.44 -3.77
CA GLU A 106 2.99 -13.78 -3.17
C GLU A 106 2.52 -12.96 -1.96
N VAL A 107 2.60 -13.63 -0.81
CA VAL A 107 2.49 -13.15 0.57
C VAL A 107 1.44 -12.05 0.85
N LEU A 108 0.21 -12.49 1.14
CA LEU A 108 -0.80 -11.69 1.83
C LEU A 108 -0.43 -11.55 3.31
N LEU A 109 -0.06 -10.36 3.76
CA LEU A 109 0.17 -10.06 5.18
C LEU A 109 -1.12 -9.54 5.83
N SER A 110 -1.92 -10.44 6.40
CA SER A 110 -3.02 -10.10 7.31
C SER A 110 -2.62 -10.45 8.75
N LYS A 111 -2.88 -9.53 9.70
CA LYS A 111 -2.81 -9.86 11.13
C LYS A 111 -4.08 -10.64 11.52
N GLU A 112 -3.87 -11.93 11.76
CA GLU A 112 -4.64 -12.83 12.64
C GLU A 112 -6.17 -12.93 12.41
N GLY A 113 -6.57 -14.06 11.80
CA GLY A 113 -7.55 -14.98 12.39
C GLY A 113 -9.03 -14.56 12.46
N HIS A 114 -9.74 -14.67 11.33
CA HIS A 114 -10.97 -15.47 11.17
C HIS A 114 -11.65 -15.11 9.84
N PHE A 115 -11.90 -16.12 9.02
CA PHE A 115 -12.72 -16.03 7.83
C PHE A 115 -14.17 -16.28 8.22
N CYS A 116 -15.07 -15.35 7.90
CA CYS A 116 -16.46 -15.67 7.66
C CYS A 116 -16.78 -15.26 6.21
N ILE A 117 -17.25 -16.27 5.48
CA ILE A 117 -17.62 -16.40 4.07
C ILE A 117 -18.14 -15.13 3.40
#